data_AF-A0A7S3XRT3-F1
#
_entry.id   AF-A0A7S3XRT3-F1
#
_cell.length_a   1.000
_cell.length_b   1.000
_cell.length_c   1.000
_cell.angle_alpha   90.00
_cell.angle_beta   90.00
_cell.angle_gamma   90.00
#
_symmetry.space_group_name_H-M   'P 1'
#
loop_
_entity.id
_entity.type
_entity.pdbx_description
1 polymer ?
#
loop_
_entity_poly.entity_id
_entity_poly.type
_entity_poly.pdbx_seq_one_letter_code
_entity_poly.pdbx_strand_id
1 'polypeptide(L)'
;GGGEREERGVGEVEAAVAKAALAVALKLTEDELKGFFLRTVQWRREATAEGHGNALAKGVAFNCLVWTFAKELKSIFTPFFAHVLDDLAADLSAVSAGEEGTEEADGDGNNDGTEEEEDSEDGKRKKTPKKSKKGEKAAPRKKRRRSSPAAAAAPPDRDASAAAAAFLLRRHAAAALGECFLHDREGFLTAARFAVVAAPLADQLDPPPPQAAAA
;
A
#
# COMPACT_ATOMS: atom_id res chain seq x y z
N GLY A 1 3.82 -11.79 -21.53
CA GLY A 1 3.92 -10.33 -21.73
C GLY A 1 2.59 -9.58 -21.60
N GLY A 2 1.73 -9.95 -20.65
CA GLY A 2 0.53 -9.16 -20.28
C GLY A 2 0.76 -8.37 -18.98
N GLY A 3 1.33 -9.01 -17.96
CA GLY A 3 1.66 -8.39 -16.67
C GLY A 3 2.60 -7.18 -16.76
N GLU A 4 3.67 -7.27 -17.58
CA GLU A 4 4.61 -6.15 -17.76
C GLU A 4 3.97 -4.88 -18.36
N ARG A 5 2.90 -5.01 -19.15
CA ARG A 5 2.16 -3.85 -19.69
C ARG A 5 1.22 -3.24 -18.66
N GLU A 6 0.63 -4.07 -17.80
CA GLU A 6 -0.30 -3.61 -16.77
C GLU A 6 0.45 -2.94 -15.61
N GLU A 7 1.58 -3.51 -15.17
CA GLU A 7 2.48 -2.91 -14.17
C GLU A 7 3.08 -1.58 -14.65
N ARG A 8 3.45 -1.49 -15.93
CA ARG A 8 3.86 -0.22 -16.56
C ARG A 8 2.73 0.82 -16.52
N GLY A 9 1.49 0.39 -16.71
CA GLY A 9 0.31 1.25 -16.65
C GLY A 9 0.08 1.83 -15.25
N VAL A 10 0.22 1.02 -14.19
CA VAL A 10 0.05 1.48 -12.81
C VAL A 10 1.08 2.56 -12.45
N GLY A 11 2.36 2.32 -12.75
CA GLY A 11 3.42 3.31 -12.47
C GLY A 11 3.26 4.61 -13.28
N GLU A 12 2.76 4.54 -14.52
CA GLU A 12 2.43 5.72 -15.33
C GLU A 12 1.28 6.54 -14.71
N VAL A 13 0.26 5.86 -14.17
CA VAL A 13 -0.87 6.50 -13.47
C VAL A 13 -0.39 7.17 -12.18
N GLU A 14 0.40 6.48 -11.36
CA GLU A 14 0.96 7.03 -10.11
C GLU A 14 1.80 8.29 -10.38
N ALA A 15 2.67 8.24 -11.39
CA ALA A 15 3.46 9.40 -11.80
C ALA A 15 2.59 10.57 -12.31
N ALA A 16 1.51 10.28 -13.05
CA ALA A 16 0.57 11.30 -13.51
C ALA A 16 -0.19 11.95 -12.33
N VAL A 17 -0.61 11.14 -11.35
CA VAL A 17 -1.27 11.61 -10.12
C VAL A 17 -0.32 12.48 -9.30
N ALA A 18 0.94 12.06 -9.12
CA ALA A 18 1.95 12.85 -8.40
C ALA A 18 2.20 14.22 -9.08
N LYS A 19 2.25 14.26 -10.42
CA LYS A 19 2.35 15.52 -11.18
C LYS A 19 1.12 16.40 -11.03
N ALA A 20 -0.08 15.82 -11.04
CA ALA A 20 -1.31 16.57 -10.82
C ALA A 20 -1.36 17.16 -9.39
N ALA A 21 -0.97 16.38 -8.39
CA ALA A 21 -0.85 16.84 -7.01
C ALA A 21 0.19 17.97 -6.87
N LEU A 22 1.32 17.88 -7.57
CA LEU A 22 2.32 18.97 -7.61
C LEU A 22 1.74 20.25 -8.22
N ALA A 23 1.00 20.12 -9.33
CA ALA A 23 0.35 21.26 -9.97
C ALA A 23 -0.71 21.94 -9.08
N VAL A 24 -1.34 21.18 -8.18
CA VAL A 24 -2.20 21.71 -7.11
C VAL A 24 -1.35 22.38 -6.04
N ALA A 25 -0.33 21.70 -5.51
CA ALA A 25 0.55 22.20 -4.46
C ALA A 25 1.19 23.55 -4.79
N LEU A 26 1.60 23.75 -6.04
CA LEU A 26 2.16 25.02 -6.54
C LEU A 26 1.17 26.19 -6.54
N LYS A 27 -0.12 25.95 -6.30
CA LYS A 27 -1.17 26.97 -6.21
C LYS A 27 -1.68 27.18 -4.78
N LEU A 28 -1.21 26.38 -3.83
CA LEU A 28 -1.61 26.48 -2.42
C LEU A 28 -0.75 27.51 -1.69
N THR A 29 -1.33 28.13 -0.67
CA THR A 29 -0.56 28.80 0.39
C THR A 29 0.23 27.78 1.21
N GLU A 30 1.19 28.23 2.02
CA GLU A 30 1.99 27.34 2.87
C GLU A 30 1.12 26.52 3.85
N ASP A 31 0.11 27.14 4.46
CA ASP A 31 -0.81 26.47 5.38
C ASP A 31 -1.68 25.43 4.67
N GLU A 32 -2.17 25.77 3.47
CA GLU A 32 -2.96 24.84 2.65
C GLU A 32 -2.11 23.67 2.15
N LEU A 33 -0.86 23.93 1.73
CA LEU A 33 0.10 22.90 1.33
C LEU A 33 0.37 21.95 2.50
N LYS A 34 0.57 22.51 3.71
CA LYS A 34 0.77 21.72 4.92
C LYS A 34 -0.44 20.85 5.22
N GLY A 35 -1.64 21.41 5.19
CA GLY A 35 -2.88 20.66 5.40
C GLY A 35 -3.09 19.57 4.34
N PHE A 36 -2.81 19.87 3.08
CA PHE A 36 -2.88 18.92 1.98
C PHE A 36 -1.91 17.76 2.18
N PHE A 37 -0.64 18.05 2.46
CA PHE A 37 0.39 17.03 2.60
C PHE A 37 0.20 16.16 3.84
N LEU A 38 -0.14 16.75 5.00
CA LEU A 38 -0.40 15.96 6.21
C LEU A 38 -1.61 15.02 6.04
N ARG A 39 -2.59 15.40 5.22
CA ARG A 39 -3.69 14.50 4.85
C ARG A 39 -3.22 13.31 4.02
N THR A 40 -2.24 13.47 3.11
CA THR A 40 -1.70 12.33 2.35
C THR A 40 -0.86 11.40 3.23
N VAL A 41 -0.14 11.94 4.21
CA VAL A 41 0.56 11.15 5.24
C VAL A 41 -0.43 10.31 6.06
N GLN A 42 -1.53 10.92 6.51
CA GLN A 42 -2.59 10.21 7.25
C GLN A 42 -3.21 9.08 6.41
N TRP A 43 -3.60 9.38 5.16
CA TRP A 43 -4.12 8.39 4.22
C TRP A 43 -3.17 7.20 4.02
N ARG A 44 -1.86 7.46 3.99
CA ARG A 44 -0.84 6.40 3.91
C ARG A 44 -0.84 5.53 5.17
N ARG A 45 -0.88 6.14 6.36
CA ARG A 45 -0.81 5.42 7.64
C ARG A 45 -2.07 4.62 7.93
N GLU A 46 -3.24 5.12 7.56
CA GLU A 46 -4.51 4.38 7.63
C GLU A 46 -4.45 3.09 6.80
N ALA A 47 -3.80 3.12 5.65
CA ALA A 47 -3.62 1.93 4.82
C ALA A 47 -2.83 0.82 5.51
N THR A 48 -1.76 1.20 6.23
CA THR A 48 -0.93 0.27 6.99
C THR A 48 -1.66 -0.25 8.23
N ALA A 49 -2.38 0.63 8.94
CA ALA A 49 -3.06 0.26 10.19
C ALA A 49 -4.23 -0.70 9.98
N GLU A 50 -5.01 -0.51 8.91
CA GLU A 50 -6.19 -1.33 8.63
C GLU A 50 -5.86 -2.67 7.95
N GLY A 51 -4.58 -2.98 7.73
CA GLY A 51 -4.16 -4.23 7.08
C GLY A 51 -4.74 -4.41 5.67
N HIS A 52 -5.07 -3.30 4.98
CA HIS A 52 -5.66 -3.37 3.66
C HIS A 52 -4.72 -4.08 2.69
N GLY A 53 -5.26 -4.98 1.87
CA GLY A 53 -4.51 -5.64 0.79
C GLY A 53 -3.91 -4.68 -0.26
N ASN A 54 -4.11 -3.36 -0.14
CA ASN A 54 -3.51 -2.34 -0.99
C ASN A 54 -2.44 -1.48 -0.29
N ALA A 55 -1.97 -1.85 0.91
CA ALA A 55 -0.97 -1.09 1.66
C ALA A 55 0.32 -0.85 0.86
N LEU A 56 0.83 -1.88 0.16
CA LEU A 56 2.00 -1.75 -0.72
C LEU A 56 1.75 -0.77 -1.87
N ALA A 57 0.63 -0.91 -2.59
CA ALA A 57 0.30 -0.03 -3.71
C ALA A 57 0.11 1.43 -3.27
N LYS A 58 -0.58 1.66 -2.14
CA LYS A 58 -0.69 3.00 -1.56
C LYS A 58 0.67 3.55 -1.14
N GLY A 59 1.57 2.69 -0.67
CA GLY A 59 2.93 3.07 -0.33
C GLY A 59 3.76 3.49 -1.54
N VAL A 60 3.66 2.75 -2.66
CA VAL A 60 4.31 3.12 -3.92
C VAL A 60 3.82 4.50 -4.38
N ALA A 61 2.50 4.70 -4.44
CA ALA A 61 1.91 5.97 -4.82
C ALA A 61 2.34 7.13 -3.89
N PHE A 62 2.36 6.89 -2.59
CA PHE A 62 2.80 7.87 -1.60
C PHE A 62 4.28 8.22 -1.77
N ASN A 63 5.17 7.23 -1.89
CA ASN A 63 6.61 7.49 -2.04
C ASN A 63 6.92 8.19 -3.38
N CYS A 64 6.17 7.86 -4.44
CA CYS A 64 6.24 8.58 -5.72
C CYS A 64 5.85 10.06 -5.57
N LEU A 65 4.80 10.36 -4.80
CA LEU A 65 4.40 11.73 -4.46
C LEU A 65 5.48 12.45 -3.66
N VAL A 66 6.01 11.83 -2.60
CA VAL A 66 7.06 12.42 -1.74
C VAL A 66 8.32 12.71 -2.55
N TRP A 67 8.77 11.76 -3.37
CA TRP A 67 9.90 11.96 -4.28
C TRP A 67 9.65 13.15 -5.23
N THR A 68 8.46 13.22 -5.83
CA THR A 68 8.10 14.32 -6.74
C THR A 68 8.10 15.66 -6.02
N PHE A 69 7.55 15.73 -4.80
CA PHE A 69 7.49 16.98 -4.03
C PHE A 69 8.88 17.41 -3.57
N ALA A 70 9.68 16.50 -3.04
CA ALA A 70 11.05 16.80 -2.61
C ALA A 70 11.90 17.33 -3.76
N LYS A 71 11.85 16.68 -4.93
CA LYS A 71 12.61 17.09 -6.12
C LYS A 71 12.19 18.46 -6.67
N GLU A 72 10.88 18.71 -6.74
CA GLU A 72 10.36 19.88 -7.45
C GLU A 72 10.26 21.10 -6.54
N LEU A 73 9.75 20.93 -5.32
CA LEU A 73 9.57 22.02 -4.34
C LEU A 73 10.85 22.31 -3.54
N LYS A 74 11.79 21.35 -3.47
CA LYS A 74 13.11 21.51 -2.83
C LYS A 74 13.00 22.06 -1.41
N SER A 75 13.58 23.24 -1.15
CA SER A 75 13.59 23.87 0.18
C SER A 75 12.19 24.20 0.72
N ILE A 76 11.19 24.39 -0.14
CA ILE A 76 9.80 24.61 0.29
C ILE A 76 9.26 23.34 0.98
N PHE A 77 9.77 22.18 0.61
CA PHE A 77 9.30 20.90 1.12
C PHE A 77 10.12 20.37 2.32
N THR A 78 11.25 20.99 2.63
CA THR A 78 12.12 20.63 3.77
C THR A 78 11.38 20.53 5.12
N PRO A 79 10.43 21.41 5.47
CA PRO A 79 9.68 21.29 6.73
C PRO A 79 8.90 19.98 6.87
N PHE A 80 8.65 19.27 5.76
CA PHE A 80 7.88 18.03 5.74
C PHE A 80 8.71 16.75 5.84
N PHE A 81 10.03 16.82 5.71
CA PHE A 81 10.88 15.63 5.70
C PHE A 81 10.74 14.80 6.99
N ALA A 82 10.55 15.46 8.13
CA ALA A 82 10.33 14.80 9.42
C ALA A 82 9.03 14.01 9.49
N HIS A 83 8.03 14.36 8.68
CA HIS A 83 6.75 13.64 8.65
C HIS A 83 6.80 12.34 7.87
N VAL A 84 7.83 12.13 7.03
CA VAL A 84 7.94 10.97 6.14
C VAL A 84 9.13 10.07 6.43
N LEU A 85 10.09 10.52 7.24
CA LEU A 85 11.35 9.79 7.46
C LEU A 85 11.11 8.35 7.92
N ASP A 86 10.29 8.17 8.95
CA ASP A 86 10.03 6.86 9.54
C ASP A 86 9.28 5.95 8.57
N ASP A 87 8.33 6.51 7.82
CA ASP A 87 7.57 5.78 6.80
C ASP A 87 8.49 5.32 5.65
N LEU A 88 9.39 6.19 5.19
CA LEU A 88 10.36 5.87 4.13
C LEU A 88 11.41 4.84 4.59
N ALA A 89 11.86 4.91 5.86
CA ALA A 89 12.79 3.95 6.44
C ALA A 89 12.14 2.57 6.61
N ALA A 90 10.89 2.52 7.07
CA ALA A 90 10.10 1.31 7.15
C ALA A 90 9.91 0.66 5.77
N ASP A 91 9.64 1.47 4.75
CA ASP A 91 9.45 1.00 3.37
C ASP A 91 10.71 0.40 2.74
N LEU A 92 11.91 0.89 3.10
CA LEU A 92 13.17 0.25 2.74
C LEU A 92 13.33 -1.12 3.42
N SER A 93 12.86 -1.23 4.65
CA SER A 93 13.00 -2.43 5.48
C SER A 93 11.98 -3.53 5.18
N ALA A 94 10.84 -3.18 4.57
CA ALA A 94 9.65 -4.04 4.37
C ALA A 94 9.86 -5.33 3.55
N VAL A 95 11.07 -5.60 3.04
CA VAL A 95 11.41 -6.85 2.33
C VAL A 95 12.58 -7.61 2.96
N SER A 96 13.25 -7.02 3.95
CA SER A 96 14.25 -7.73 4.77
C SER A 96 13.60 -8.63 5.83
N ALA A 97 12.39 -8.27 6.30
CA ALA A 97 11.68 -8.97 7.38
C ALA A 97 10.87 -10.21 6.93
N GLY A 98 11.04 -10.67 5.70
CA GLY A 98 10.32 -11.83 5.16
C GLY A 98 10.84 -13.20 5.63
N GLU A 99 11.96 -13.27 6.35
CA GLU A 99 12.67 -14.54 6.60
C GLU A 99 13.31 -14.67 8.00
N GLU A 100 12.76 -14.02 9.03
CA GLU A 100 13.04 -14.48 10.40
C GLU A 100 12.03 -15.56 10.78
N GLY A 101 12.41 -16.81 10.51
CA GLY A 101 11.76 -17.97 11.08
C GLY A 101 11.72 -17.85 12.59
N THR A 102 10.52 -17.80 13.14
CA THR A 102 10.29 -18.11 14.55
C THR A 102 10.63 -19.57 14.75
N GLU A 103 11.89 -19.85 15.11
CA GLU A 103 12.19 -21.06 15.88
C GLU A 103 11.47 -20.92 17.22
N GLU A 104 10.24 -21.43 17.29
CA GLU A 104 9.58 -21.67 18.56
C GLU A 104 10.38 -22.74 19.31
N ALA A 105 11.15 -22.28 20.29
CA ALA A 105 11.67 -23.11 21.36
C ALA A 105 10.53 -23.43 22.35
N ASP A 106 10.40 -24.72 22.63
CA ASP A 106 9.42 -25.40 23.46
C ASP A 106 9.02 -24.70 24.77
N GLY A 107 7.72 -24.76 25.09
CA GLY A 107 7.15 -24.34 26.37
C GLY A 107 5.92 -25.15 26.75
N ASP A 108 6.17 -26.37 27.24
CA ASP A 108 5.23 -27.24 27.98
C ASP A 108 4.56 -26.50 29.15
N GLY A 109 3.24 -26.65 29.29
CA GLY A 109 2.44 -25.90 30.26
C GLY A 109 0.99 -26.38 30.36
N ASN A 110 0.80 -27.53 31.00
CA ASN A 110 -0.46 -28.15 31.38
C ASN A 110 -1.22 -27.36 32.48
N ASN A 111 -2.53 -27.10 32.30
CA ASN A 111 -3.55 -26.91 33.37
C ASN A 111 -4.96 -26.83 32.70
N ASP A 112 -5.78 -27.88 32.67
CA ASP A 112 -6.71 -28.41 33.69
C ASP A 112 -7.70 -27.38 34.31
N GLY A 113 -9.01 -27.69 34.27
CA GLY A 113 -10.07 -26.95 34.96
C GLY A 113 -11.40 -26.72 34.23
N THR A 114 -12.14 -27.82 33.97
CA THR A 114 -13.61 -28.04 34.04
C THR A 114 -14.65 -26.90 33.97
N GLU A 115 -15.57 -27.06 33.00
CA GLU A 115 -17.06 -27.14 33.04
C GLU A 115 -17.87 -26.28 34.03
N GLU A 116 -18.88 -25.56 33.53
CA GLU A 116 -20.31 -25.88 33.75
C GLU A 116 -21.24 -25.02 32.86
N GLU A 117 -22.44 -25.57 32.63
CA GLU A 117 -23.37 -25.38 31.53
C GLU A 117 -24.47 -24.32 31.76
N GLU A 118 -25.41 -24.33 30.81
CA GLU A 118 -26.84 -23.93 30.87
C GLU A 118 -27.18 -22.54 30.33
N ASP A 119 -28.30 -22.31 29.63
CA ASP A 119 -29.25 -23.11 28.85
C ASP A 119 -30.26 -22.08 28.27
N SER A 120 -31.02 -22.48 27.24
CA SER A 120 -32.38 -22.00 26.93
C SER A 120 -32.56 -20.57 26.36
N GLU A 121 -33.53 -20.25 25.50
CA GLU A 121 -34.49 -20.98 24.65
C GLU A 121 -35.20 -19.93 23.76
N ASP A 122 -35.82 -20.39 22.67
CA ASP A 122 -37.08 -19.97 22.05
C ASP A 122 -37.33 -18.52 21.55
N GLY A 123 -37.93 -18.38 20.34
CA GLY A 123 -38.53 -17.10 19.96
C GLY A 123 -38.99 -16.79 18.52
N LYS A 124 -39.71 -17.70 17.85
CA LYS A 124 -40.86 -17.42 16.94
C LYS A 124 -40.94 -16.15 16.04
N ARG A 125 -41.07 -16.46 14.73
CA ARG A 125 -42.22 -16.18 13.83
C ARG A 125 -42.66 -14.72 13.47
N LYS A 126 -42.87 -14.58 12.13
CA LYS A 126 -44.04 -14.03 11.38
C LYS A 126 -43.93 -12.65 10.70
N LYS A 127 -44.15 -12.72 9.37
CA LYS A 127 -45.18 -12.04 8.53
C LYS A 127 -44.82 -10.82 7.67
N THR A 128 -45.41 -10.90 6.48
CA THR A 128 -45.53 -10.01 5.32
C THR A 128 -46.36 -8.74 5.59
N PRO A 129 -46.32 -7.72 4.70
CA PRO A 129 -47.29 -7.57 3.59
C PRO A 129 -46.67 -7.05 2.27
N LYS A 130 -47.02 -7.55 1.07
CA LYS A 130 -48.14 -7.20 0.15
C LYS A 130 -48.05 -5.79 -0.49
N LYS A 131 -47.83 -5.71 -1.83
CA LYS A 131 -48.84 -5.39 -2.88
C LYS A 131 -48.29 -4.59 -4.10
N SER A 132 -48.77 -5.00 -5.30
CA SER A 132 -49.01 -4.23 -6.55
C SER A 132 -47.80 -3.74 -7.38
N LYS A 133 -47.79 -3.65 -8.72
CA LYS A 133 -48.82 -3.60 -9.80
C LYS A 133 -48.10 -3.84 -11.16
N LYS A 134 -48.53 -4.79 -12.00
CA LYS A 134 -49.18 -4.65 -13.34
C LYS A 134 -48.46 -3.79 -14.42
N GLY A 135 -48.21 -4.41 -15.59
CA GLY A 135 -48.10 -3.73 -16.92
C GLY A 135 -46.93 -4.24 -17.77
N GLU A 136 -47.04 -5.34 -18.54
CA GLU A 136 -47.51 -5.47 -19.94
C GLU A 136 -46.44 -5.20 -21.05
N LYS A 137 -46.43 -6.13 -22.02
CA LYS A 137 -45.95 -6.07 -23.43
C LYS A 137 -44.54 -6.56 -23.81
N ALA A 138 -44.57 -7.75 -24.41
CA ALA A 138 -44.15 -8.11 -25.78
C ALA A 138 -42.68 -7.95 -26.24
N ALA A 139 -42.20 -9.05 -26.83
CA ALA A 139 -40.86 -9.32 -27.38
C ALA A 139 -40.47 -8.43 -28.58
N PRO A 140 -39.19 -8.46 -29.05
CA PRO A 140 -38.78 -9.55 -29.94
C PRO A 140 -37.35 -10.08 -29.77
N ARG A 141 -37.21 -11.32 -30.23
CA ARG A 141 -36.01 -12.14 -30.41
C ARG A 141 -34.84 -11.37 -31.06
N LYS A 142 -33.65 -11.41 -30.43
CA LYS A 142 -32.37 -11.20 -31.12
C LYS A 142 -31.42 -12.37 -30.87
N LYS A 143 -30.84 -12.81 -31.99
CA LYS A 143 -30.00 -13.98 -32.22
C LYS A 143 -28.94 -14.21 -31.13
N ARG A 144 -28.90 -15.45 -30.62
CA ARG A 144 -27.75 -16.05 -29.91
C ARG A 144 -26.51 -15.97 -30.82
N ARG A 145 -25.58 -15.06 -30.52
CA ARG A 145 -24.17 -15.24 -30.91
C ARG A 145 -23.52 -16.07 -29.81
N ARG A 146 -23.06 -17.27 -30.18
CA ARG A 146 -22.12 -18.05 -29.39
C ARG A 146 -20.85 -17.20 -29.22
N SER A 147 -20.69 -16.60 -28.04
CA SER A 147 -19.38 -16.16 -27.57
C SER A 147 -18.66 -17.41 -27.06
N SER A 148 -17.70 -17.91 -27.84
CA SER A 148 -16.69 -18.82 -27.27
C SER A 148 -15.97 -18.10 -26.14
N PRO A 149 -15.66 -18.78 -25.03
CA PRO A 149 -14.98 -18.18 -23.90
C PRO A 149 -13.57 -17.78 -24.35
N ALA A 150 -13.26 -16.49 -24.27
CA ALA A 150 -11.87 -16.08 -24.17
C ALA A 150 -11.32 -16.80 -22.94
N ALA A 151 -10.28 -17.60 -23.13
CA ALA A 151 -9.53 -18.19 -22.04
C ALA A 151 -9.17 -17.04 -21.10
N ALA A 152 -9.79 -17.02 -19.92
CA ALA A 152 -9.38 -16.13 -18.85
C ALA A 152 -7.92 -16.48 -18.60
N ALA A 153 -7.02 -15.58 -19.00
CA ALA A 153 -5.63 -15.65 -18.58
C ALA A 153 -5.68 -15.78 -17.05
N ALA A 154 -5.01 -16.80 -16.53
CA ALA A 154 -4.88 -16.97 -15.09
C ALA A 154 -4.47 -15.62 -14.48
N PRO A 155 -5.07 -15.21 -13.35
CA PRO A 155 -4.67 -13.98 -12.69
C PRO A 155 -3.15 -14.03 -12.48
N PRO A 156 -2.43 -12.91 -12.68
CA PRO A 156 -1.00 -12.87 -12.41
C PRO A 156 -0.74 -13.39 -11.01
N ASP A 157 0.36 -14.13 -10.88
CA ASP A 157 0.81 -14.67 -9.61
C ASP A 157 0.84 -13.54 -8.57
N ARG A 158 0.02 -13.68 -7.52
CA ARG A 158 -0.15 -12.62 -6.51
C ARG A 158 1.18 -12.29 -5.84
N ASP A 159 2.04 -13.30 -5.73
CA ASP A 159 3.36 -13.17 -5.12
C ASP A 159 4.31 -12.38 -6.01
N ALA A 160 4.25 -12.59 -7.33
CA ALA A 160 5.02 -11.79 -8.30
C ALA A 160 4.58 -10.32 -8.31
N SER A 161 3.28 -10.05 -8.22
CA SER A 161 2.76 -8.68 -8.16
C SER A 161 3.13 -7.97 -6.85
N ALA A 162 3.09 -8.69 -5.72
CA ALA A 162 3.54 -8.17 -4.43
C ALA A 162 5.05 -7.88 -4.42
N ALA A 163 5.87 -8.78 -4.98
CA ALA A 163 7.31 -8.58 -5.11
C ALA A 163 7.65 -7.37 -6.00
N ALA A 164 6.96 -7.20 -7.12
CA ALA A 164 7.11 -6.04 -8.00
C ALA A 164 6.72 -4.73 -7.28
N ALA A 165 5.59 -4.72 -6.58
CA ALA A 165 5.17 -3.57 -5.77
C ALA A 165 6.19 -3.24 -4.68
N ALA A 166 6.75 -4.26 -4.02
CA ALA A 166 7.75 -4.06 -2.99
C ALA A 166 9.08 -3.52 -3.55
N PHE A 167 9.49 -3.96 -4.75
CA PHE A 167 10.64 -3.37 -5.45
C PHE A 167 10.42 -1.89 -5.78
N LEU A 168 9.24 -1.54 -6.30
CA LEU A 168 8.87 -0.15 -6.58
C LEU A 168 8.83 0.69 -5.31
N LEU A 169 8.30 0.12 -4.23
CA LEU A 169 8.21 0.78 -2.92
C LEU A 169 9.60 1.19 -2.43
N ARG A 170 10.57 0.26 -2.46
CA ARG A 170 11.97 0.51 -2.07
C ARG A 170 12.65 1.52 -2.98
N ARG A 171 12.49 1.38 -4.30
CA ARG A 171 13.04 2.32 -5.28
C ARG A 171 12.56 3.75 -5.03
N HIS A 172 11.25 3.94 -4.83
CA HIS A 172 10.69 5.27 -4.58
C HIS A 172 11.06 5.78 -3.19
N ALA A 173 11.13 4.92 -2.17
CA ALA A 173 11.58 5.31 -0.83
C ALA A 173 13.03 5.82 -0.85
N ALA A 174 13.94 5.07 -1.48
CA ALA A 174 15.34 5.46 -1.64
C ALA A 174 15.48 6.78 -2.43
N ALA A 175 14.74 6.92 -3.53
CA ALA A 175 14.75 8.16 -4.32
C ALA A 175 14.23 9.36 -3.51
N ALA A 176 13.14 9.20 -2.76
CA ALA A 176 12.58 10.24 -1.91
C ALA A 176 13.56 10.67 -0.81
N LEU A 177 14.19 9.71 -0.12
CA LEU A 177 15.22 10.01 0.89
C LEU A 177 16.40 10.75 0.28
N GLY A 178 16.87 10.34 -0.89
CA GLY A 178 17.94 11.03 -1.63
C GLY A 178 17.63 12.50 -1.87
N GLU A 179 16.42 12.82 -2.34
CA GLU A 179 15.98 14.21 -2.54
C GLU A 179 15.83 14.96 -1.20
N CYS A 180 15.35 14.30 -0.14
CA CYS A 180 15.25 14.90 1.19
C CYS A 180 16.64 15.32 1.72
N PHE A 181 17.64 14.46 1.60
CA PHE A 181 19.00 14.76 2.06
C PHE A 181 19.69 15.78 1.15
N LEU A 182 19.49 15.69 -0.16
CA LEU A 182 20.06 16.63 -1.13
C LEU A 182 19.55 18.07 -0.92
N HIS A 183 18.31 18.22 -0.45
CA HIS A 183 17.67 19.50 -0.24
C HIS A 183 17.57 19.91 1.23
N ASP A 184 18.18 19.15 2.14
CA ASP A 184 18.34 19.56 3.52
C ASP A 184 19.29 20.77 3.61
N ARG A 185 18.73 21.91 4.01
CA ARG A 185 19.48 23.14 4.29
C ARG A 185 19.33 23.59 5.74
N GLU A 186 18.52 22.88 6.52
CA GLU A 186 18.08 23.30 7.85
C GLU A 186 18.60 22.37 8.95
N GLY A 187 19.46 21.40 8.59
CA GLY A 187 19.95 20.40 9.53
C GLY A 187 18.89 19.37 9.87
N PHE A 188 18.03 19.03 8.90
CA PHE A 188 17.08 17.94 9.02
C PHE A 188 17.79 16.63 9.36
N LEU A 189 18.90 16.27 8.71
CA LEU A 189 19.61 15.01 8.95
C LEU A 189 20.51 15.09 10.19
N THR A 190 19.89 15.00 11.37
CA THR A 190 20.59 14.89 12.66
C THR A 190 21.16 13.49 12.88
N ALA A 191 22.06 13.32 13.86
CA ALA A 191 22.59 12.00 14.21
C ALA A 191 21.48 10.97 14.56
N ALA A 192 20.43 11.41 15.25
CA ALA A 192 19.28 10.57 15.57
C ALA A 192 18.51 10.12 14.32
N ARG A 193 18.26 11.05 13.38
CA ARG A 193 17.56 10.74 12.13
C ARG A 193 18.42 9.93 11.16
N PHE A 194 19.72 10.15 11.16
CA PHE A 194 20.67 9.30 10.45
C PHE A 194 20.59 7.85 10.96
N ALA A 195 20.55 7.63 12.28
CA ALA A 195 20.44 6.29 12.86
C ALA A 195 19.17 5.54 12.40
N VAL A 196 18.07 6.25 12.14
CA VAL A 196 16.82 5.67 11.62
C VAL A 196 16.98 5.10 10.21
N VAL A 197 17.76 5.75 9.35
CA VAL A 197 17.89 5.38 7.93
C VAL A 197 19.15 4.61 7.58
N ALA A 198 20.17 4.64 8.44
CA ALA A 198 21.49 4.10 8.13
C ALA A 198 21.46 2.59 7.82
N ALA A 199 20.86 1.78 8.69
CA ALA A 199 20.75 0.34 8.47
C ALA A 199 19.83 0.03 7.27
N PRO A 200 18.59 0.55 7.17
CA PRO A 200 17.72 0.27 6.03
C PRO A 200 18.34 0.62 4.66
N LEU A 201 19.17 1.67 4.59
CA LEU A 201 19.92 2.03 3.37
C LEU A 201 21.10 1.11 3.09
N ALA A 202 21.86 0.73 4.12
CA ALA A 202 22.98 -0.20 3.99
C ALA A 202 22.50 -1.57 3.49
N ASP A 203 21.36 -2.05 4.01
CA ASP A 203 20.76 -3.33 3.62
C ASP A 203 20.32 -3.35 2.15
N GLN A 204 20.10 -2.19 1.51
CA GLN A 204 19.82 -2.15 0.07
C GLN A 204 21.06 -2.39 -0.81
N LEU A 205 22.26 -2.18 -0.26
CA LEU A 205 23.52 -2.38 -0.99
C LEU A 205 23.96 -3.84 -1.00
N ASP A 206 23.49 -4.62 -0.03
CA ASP A 206 23.69 -6.07 0.06
C ASP A 206 22.33 -6.77 -0.01
N PRO A 207 21.66 -6.76 -1.18
CA PRO A 207 20.34 -7.36 -1.29
C PRO A 207 20.46 -8.86 -0.96
N PRO A 208 19.60 -9.40 -0.08
CA PRO A 208 19.64 -10.81 0.26
C PRO A 208 19.53 -11.64 -1.04
N PRO A 209 20.28 -12.77 -1.14
CA PRO A 209 20.26 -13.58 -2.35
C PRO A 209 18.82 -13.99 -2.66
N PRO A 210 18.39 -13.97 -3.93
CA PRO A 210 17.06 -14.45 -4.30
C PRO A 210 16.99 -15.92 -3.90
N GLN A 211 16.16 -16.25 -2.90
CA GLN A 211 15.97 -17.64 -2.51
C GLN A 211 15.55 -18.42 -3.76
N ALA A 212 16.38 -19.38 -4.16
CA ALA A 212 16.00 -20.34 -5.16
C ALA A 212 14.72 -21.00 -4.64
N ALA A 213 13.62 -20.82 -5.37
CA ALA A 213 12.34 -21.46 -5.07
C ALA A 213 12.63 -22.92 -4.71
N ALA A 214 12.40 -23.28 -3.44
CA ALA A 214 12.59 -24.64 -2.97
C ALA A 214 11.79 -25.57 -3.90
N ALA A 215 12.53 -26.39 -4.65
CA ALA A 215 12.01 -27.29 -5.67
C ALA A 215 11.38 -28.54 -5.03
#